data_AF-A0A1Y1L9F4-F1
#
_entry.id   AF-A0A1Y1L9F4-F1
#
_cell.length_a   1.000
_cell.length_b   1.000
_cell.length_c   1.000
_cell.angle_alpha   90.00
_cell.angle_beta   90.00
_cell.angle_gamma   90.00
#
_symmetry.space_group_name_H-M   'P 1'
#
loop_
_entity.id
_entity.type
_entity.pdbx_description
1 polymer ?
#
loop_
_entity_poly.entity_id
_entity_poly.type
_entity_poly.pdbx_seq_one_letter_code
_entity_poly.pdbx_strand_id
1 'polypeptide(L)'
;MRYFTVIILNLAILQPMFIGLTIAGSSVCKNVPCEQYCPYGNLHNEEGCRTCTCNDPCKFEECPPGEECKVESMMCIWQPCGYMGKCVPACPVHDCRSNCPYGFAVNEKGCETCQCRDHCKNMICAPGEICTVEYVTNFAAGGVRTKCTKKCNDLPCHANTVCEYGFERDCDGCPTCACKNPCEGVTCPKGSYCFVENVQCVTDPCPSPSASCQSYCPPNSWPLIGLYDYAVQCTAGAWNCPIGYDCIHVPNLSESYCCTTPHNH
;
A
#
# COMPACT_ATOMS: atom_id res chain seq x y z
N MET A 1 -42.04 -60.78 -38.77
CA MET A 1 -41.99 -59.77 -39.86
C MET A 1 -43.40 -59.49 -40.35
N ARG A 2 -43.89 -58.25 -40.21
CA ARG A 2 -45.04 -57.58 -40.87
C ARG A 2 -45.42 -56.37 -39.98
N TYR A 3 -45.05 -55.14 -40.32
CA TYR A 3 -45.60 -54.19 -41.32
C TYR A 3 -46.84 -53.38 -40.87
N PHE A 4 -46.67 -52.06 -40.96
CA PHE A 4 -47.62 -50.94 -41.18
C PHE A 4 -48.54 -50.40 -40.04
N THR A 5 -48.12 -49.23 -39.52
CA THR A 5 -48.80 -47.91 -39.42
C THR A 5 -50.33 -47.78 -39.51
N VAL A 6 -50.90 -46.83 -38.73
CA VAL A 6 -51.84 -45.70 -39.08
C VAL A 6 -52.70 -45.32 -37.83
N ILE A 7 -52.53 -44.13 -37.20
CA ILE A 7 -53.38 -42.88 -37.28
C ILE A 7 -54.63 -42.99 -36.33
N ILE A 8 -55.13 -42.03 -35.53
CA ILE A 8 -55.07 -40.57 -35.38
C ILE A 8 -55.58 -40.14 -33.97
N LEU A 9 -55.26 -38.88 -33.61
CA LEU A 9 -55.74 -37.99 -32.54
C LEU A 9 -57.19 -38.20 -32.01
N ASN A 10 -57.42 -37.94 -30.71
CA ASN A 10 -57.91 -36.63 -30.21
C ASN A 10 -58.19 -36.55 -28.70
N LEU A 11 -58.04 -35.32 -28.21
CA LEU A 11 -58.18 -34.79 -26.84
C LEU A 11 -59.58 -34.97 -26.20
N ALA A 12 -59.64 -35.17 -24.87
CA ALA A 12 -60.37 -34.28 -23.95
C ALA A 12 -60.21 -34.66 -22.44
N ILE A 13 -59.53 -33.76 -21.71
CA ILE A 13 -59.90 -33.12 -20.42
C ILE A 13 -60.31 -33.99 -19.22
N LEU A 14 -59.54 -33.91 -18.12
CA LEU A 14 -60.01 -33.63 -16.75
C LEU A 14 -58.81 -33.25 -15.85
N GLN A 15 -59.05 -32.31 -14.94
CA GLN A 15 -58.13 -31.30 -14.40
C GLN A 15 -57.13 -31.81 -13.34
N PRO A 16 -55.96 -31.15 -13.17
CA PRO A 16 -55.04 -31.43 -12.08
C PRO A 16 -55.58 -30.87 -10.76
N MET A 17 -55.66 -31.73 -9.74
CA MET A 17 -55.87 -31.33 -8.35
C MET A 17 -54.72 -30.43 -7.91
N PHE A 18 -54.96 -29.13 -7.88
CA PHE A 18 -54.13 -28.15 -7.20
C PHE A 18 -54.21 -28.43 -5.69
N ILE A 19 -53.26 -29.21 -5.18
CA ILE A 19 -52.92 -29.17 -3.76
C ILE A 19 -52.36 -27.76 -3.56
N GLY A 20 -53.10 -26.93 -2.83
CA GLY A 20 -52.72 -25.58 -2.50
C GLY A 20 -51.38 -25.57 -1.79
N LEU A 21 -50.32 -25.30 -2.54
CA LEU A 21 -49.09 -24.78 -1.99
C LEU A 21 -49.46 -23.37 -1.53
N THR A 22 -49.80 -23.24 -0.24
CA THR A 22 -49.85 -21.94 0.42
C THR A 22 -48.49 -21.32 0.19
N ILE A 23 -48.44 -20.35 -0.73
CA ILE A 23 -47.30 -19.47 -0.92
C ILE A 23 -47.14 -18.80 0.44
N ALA A 24 -46.17 -19.24 1.24
CA ALA A 24 -45.79 -18.56 2.46
C ALA A 24 -45.60 -17.09 2.06
N GLY A 25 -46.44 -16.22 2.63
CA GLY A 25 -46.47 -14.82 2.28
C GLY A 25 -45.04 -14.28 2.34
N SER A 26 -44.59 -13.69 1.23
CA SER A 26 -43.39 -12.87 1.22
C SER A 26 -43.61 -11.74 2.24
N SER A 27 -43.10 -11.89 3.46
CA SER A 27 -43.14 -10.86 4.49
C SER A 27 -42.38 -9.64 3.96
N VAL A 28 -43.11 -8.60 3.57
CA VAL A 28 -42.50 -7.36 3.11
C VAL A 28 -41.96 -6.62 4.33
N CYS A 29 -40.64 -6.67 4.51
CA CYS A 29 -39.99 -5.98 5.61
C CYS A 29 -40.11 -4.46 5.47
N LYS A 30 -40.61 -3.80 6.52
CA LYS A 30 -40.59 -2.34 6.62
C LYS A 30 -39.18 -1.89 6.96
N ASN A 31 -38.43 -1.44 5.96
CA ASN A 31 -37.08 -0.89 6.15
C ASN A 31 -37.15 0.49 6.83
N VAL A 32 -37.23 0.49 8.16
CA VAL A 32 -37.15 1.70 8.98
C VAL A 32 -35.67 2.01 9.24
N PRO A 33 -35.19 3.25 8.97
CA PRO A 33 -33.84 3.63 9.34
C PRO A 33 -33.71 3.63 10.87
N CYS A 34 -32.67 2.96 11.36
CA CYS A 34 -32.35 2.96 12.79
C CYS A 34 -31.47 4.16 13.13
N GLU A 35 -31.69 4.77 14.28
CA GLU A 35 -30.88 5.90 14.77
C GLU A 35 -29.48 5.47 15.23
N GLN A 36 -29.34 4.20 15.65
CA GLN A 36 -28.09 3.63 16.14
C GLN A 36 -27.33 2.86 15.06
N TYR A 37 -26.04 3.10 14.96
CA TYR A 37 -25.11 2.28 14.18
C TYR A 37 -24.78 0.98 14.92
N CYS A 38 -25.00 -0.16 14.25
CA CYS A 38 -24.67 -1.48 14.78
C CYS A 38 -23.44 -2.05 14.04
N PRO A 39 -22.25 -2.09 14.68
CA PRO A 39 -21.01 -2.51 14.01
C PRO A 39 -21.03 -3.98 13.55
N TYR A 40 -21.85 -4.81 14.19
CA TYR A 40 -21.94 -6.25 13.91
C TYR A 40 -23.28 -6.66 13.29
N GLY A 41 -23.99 -5.67 12.72
CA GLY A 41 -25.31 -5.87 12.12
C GLY A 41 -26.46 -5.86 13.13
N ASN A 42 -27.67 -6.06 12.61
CA ASN A 42 -28.92 -6.01 13.36
C ASN A 42 -29.48 -7.41 13.58
N LEU A 43 -30.22 -7.58 14.68
CA LEU A 43 -31.04 -8.77 14.89
C LEU A 43 -32.21 -8.79 13.90
N HIS A 44 -32.64 -9.99 13.53
CA HIS A 44 -33.82 -10.20 12.70
C HIS A 44 -34.96 -10.75 13.55
N ASN A 45 -36.20 -10.35 13.25
CA ASN A 45 -37.38 -10.92 13.89
C ASN A 45 -37.69 -12.33 13.32
N GLU A 46 -38.74 -12.98 13.84
CA GLU A 46 -39.17 -14.33 13.40
C GLU A 46 -39.56 -14.39 11.92
N GLU A 47 -39.91 -13.26 11.32
CA GLU A 47 -40.27 -13.11 9.91
C GLU A 47 -39.04 -12.86 9.01
N GLY A 48 -37.83 -12.80 9.59
CA GLY A 48 -36.58 -12.53 8.87
C GLY A 48 -36.33 -11.05 8.57
N CYS A 49 -37.10 -10.13 9.17
CA CYS A 49 -36.97 -8.69 8.97
C CYS A 49 -35.99 -8.05 9.95
N ARG A 50 -35.18 -7.13 9.43
CA ARG A 50 -34.23 -6.33 10.21
C ARG A 50 -34.95 -5.56 11.31
N THR A 51 -34.49 -5.70 12.54
CA THR A 51 -34.90 -4.89 13.69
C THR A 51 -33.88 -3.79 13.96
N CYS A 52 -34.23 -2.79 14.79
CA CYS A 52 -33.25 -1.80 15.27
C CYS A 52 -32.49 -2.24 16.53
N THR A 53 -32.50 -3.53 16.85
CA THR A 53 -31.69 -4.11 17.92
C THR A 53 -30.36 -4.56 17.32
N CYS A 54 -29.23 -4.16 17.92
CA CYS A 54 -27.91 -4.58 17.46
C CYS A 54 -27.60 -6.02 17.84
N ASN A 55 -26.86 -6.70 16.96
CA ASN A 55 -26.21 -7.95 17.29
C ASN A 55 -24.97 -7.68 18.16
N ASP A 56 -24.82 -8.46 19.23
CA ASP A 56 -23.66 -8.43 20.11
C ASP A 56 -23.10 -9.86 20.23
N PRO A 57 -22.04 -10.19 19.47
CA PRO A 57 -21.44 -11.51 19.47
C PRO A 57 -20.86 -11.93 20.83
N CYS A 58 -20.64 -11.00 21.76
CA CYS A 58 -20.12 -11.28 23.09
C CYS A 58 -21.21 -11.39 24.17
N LYS A 59 -22.48 -11.18 23.81
CA LYS A 59 -23.59 -11.13 24.78
C LYS A 59 -23.77 -12.40 25.59
N PHE A 60 -23.46 -13.55 25.01
CA PHE A 60 -23.64 -14.86 25.62
C PHE A 60 -22.31 -15.63 25.76
N GLU A 61 -21.18 -14.96 25.54
CA GLU A 61 -19.86 -15.56 25.69
C GLU A 61 -19.37 -15.40 27.13
N GLU A 62 -19.30 -16.52 27.85
CA GLU A 62 -18.75 -16.59 29.20
C GLU A 62 -17.29 -17.00 29.14
N CYS A 63 -16.39 -16.03 29.25
CA CYS A 63 -14.95 -16.30 29.19
C CYS A 63 -14.37 -16.78 30.53
N PRO A 64 -13.34 -17.66 30.51
CA PRO A 64 -12.62 -18.07 31.70
C PRO A 64 -12.00 -16.90 32.48
N PRO A 65 -11.67 -17.08 33.77
CA PRO A 65 -10.99 -16.05 34.56
C PRO A 65 -9.69 -15.58 33.91
N GLY A 66 -9.57 -14.27 33.69
CA GLY A 66 -8.40 -13.65 33.05
C GLY A 66 -8.51 -13.49 31.53
N GLU A 67 -9.64 -13.85 30.94
CA GLU A 67 -9.99 -13.58 29.55
C GLU A 67 -11.17 -12.61 29.45
N GLU A 68 -11.25 -11.91 28.32
CA GLU A 68 -12.38 -11.06 27.94
C GLU A 68 -12.86 -11.42 26.53
N CYS A 69 -14.15 -11.22 26.26
CA CYS A 69 -14.68 -11.45 24.92
C CYS A 69 -14.33 -10.29 23.99
N LYS A 70 -13.75 -10.60 22.82
CA LYS A 70 -13.59 -9.69 21.68
C LYS A 70 -14.31 -10.24 20.47
N VAL A 71 -14.81 -9.34 19.62
CA VAL A 71 -15.51 -9.74 18.40
C VAL A 71 -14.50 -9.97 17.28
N GLU A 72 -14.54 -11.16 16.67
CA GLU A 72 -13.71 -11.55 15.52
C GLU A 72 -14.61 -11.80 14.29
N SER A 73 -14.10 -11.45 13.10
CA SER A 73 -14.81 -11.75 11.84
C SER A 73 -14.69 -13.22 11.52
N MET A 74 -15.79 -13.85 11.14
CA MET A 74 -15.80 -15.23 10.70
C MET A 74 -15.15 -15.34 9.32
N MET A 75 -14.21 -16.26 9.12
CA MET A 75 -13.73 -16.58 7.78
C MET A 75 -14.81 -17.40 7.03
N CYS A 76 -15.34 -16.82 5.95
CA CYS A 76 -16.37 -17.45 5.14
C CYS A 76 -16.10 -17.22 3.65
N ILE A 77 -16.53 -18.15 2.80
CA ILE A 77 -16.26 -18.10 1.35
C ILE A 77 -17.12 -17.03 0.66
N TRP A 78 -18.28 -16.70 1.22
CA TRP A 78 -19.27 -15.80 0.61
C TRP A 78 -19.57 -14.61 1.53
N GLN A 79 -19.26 -13.39 1.09
CA GLN A 79 -19.55 -12.17 1.85
C GLN A 79 -21.05 -11.81 1.80
N PRO A 80 -21.60 -11.16 2.85
CA PRO A 80 -20.92 -10.70 4.06
C PRO A 80 -20.69 -11.82 5.09
N CYS A 81 -19.50 -11.88 5.66
CA CYS A 81 -19.20 -12.79 6.75
C CYS A 81 -19.78 -12.30 8.07
N GLY A 82 -20.23 -13.25 8.90
CA GLY A 82 -20.69 -12.96 10.25
C GLY A 82 -19.57 -12.55 11.20
N TYR A 83 -19.97 -12.22 12.43
CA TYR A 83 -19.07 -11.91 13.55
C TYR A 83 -19.34 -12.90 14.69
N MET A 84 -18.28 -13.35 15.36
CA MET A 84 -18.36 -14.23 16.53
C MET A 84 -17.64 -13.59 17.72
N GLY A 85 -18.10 -13.89 18.94
CA GLY A 85 -17.35 -13.57 20.15
C GLY A 85 -16.25 -14.60 20.36
N LYS A 86 -15.06 -14.14 20.76
CA LYS A 86 -13.90 -14.98 21.06
C LYS A 86 -13.27 -14.51 22.35
N CYS A 87 -13.04 -15.45 23.25
CA CYS A 87 -12.31 -15.18 24.47
C CYS A 87 -10.82 -15.00 24.15
N VAL A 88 -10.27 -13.88 24.59
CA VAL A 88 -8.86 -13.54 24.46
C VAL A 88 -8.32 -13.12 25.82
N PRO A 89 -7.01 -13.26 26.07
CA PRO A 89 -6.38 -12.79 27.30
C PRO A 89 -6.73 -11.32 27.60
N ALA A 90 -7.18 -11.04 28.83
CA ALA A 90 -7.44 -9.69 29.27
C ALA A 90 -6.10 -8.97 29.47
N CYS A 91 -5.74 -8.13 28.50
CA CYS A 91 -4.45 -7.44 28.52
C CYS A 91 -4.57 -6.07 29.20
N PRO A 92 -3.65 -5.74 30.13
CA PRO A 92 -3.60 -4.41 30.71
C PRO A 92 -3.31 -3.37 29.62
N VAL A 93 -4.03 -2.25 29.65
CA VAL A 93 -3.73 -1.11 28.80
C VAL A 93 -2.44 -0.47 29.28
N HIS A 94 -1.42 -0.48 28.44
CA HIS A 94 -0.13 0.14 28.73
C HIS A 94 0.03 1.43 27.93
N ASP A 95 0.32 2.54 28.61
CA ASP A 95 0.72 3.80 27.98
C ASP A 95 2.24 3.83 27.79
N CYS A 96 2.73 3.03 26.84
CA CYS A 96 4.16 2.91 26.57
C CYS A 96 4.65 4.12 25.76
N ARG A 97 5.64 4.85 26.28
CA ARG A 97 6.22 6.03 25.61
C ARG A 97 7.28 5.67 24.55
N SER A 98 7.69 4.41 24.48
CA SER A 98 8.75 3.93 23.59
C SER A 98 8.29 3.87 22.14
N ASN A 99 9.06 4.42 21.22
CA ASN A 99 8.87 4.19 19.79
C ASN A 99 9.59 2.88 19.39
N CYS A 100 8.83 1.81 19.16
CA CYS A 100 9.38 0.50 18.81
C CYS A 100 9.18 0.22 17.30
N PRO A 101 10.24 0.15 16.49
CA PRO A 101 10.14 0.01 15.03
C PRO A 101 9.49 -1.31 14.58
N TYR A 102 9.54 -2.34 15.43
CA TYR A 102 8.95 -3.66 15.20
C TYR A 102 7.79 -3.98 16.16
N GLY A 103 7.22 -2.93 16.78
CA GLY A 103 6.18 -3.06 17.79
C GLY A 103 6.67 -3.58 19.13
N PHE A 104 5.72 -3.82 20.02
CA PHE A 104 5.97 -4.27 21.39
C PHE A 104 6.17 -5.78 21.46
N ALA A 105 6.98 -6.21 22.42
CA ALA A 105 7.15 -7.61 22.78
C ALA A 105 5.90 -8.09 23.52
N VAL A 106 5.51 -9.34 23.28
CA VAL A 106 4.38 -9.98 23.97
C VAL A 106 4.88 -10.88 25.09
N ASN A 107 4.13 -10.96 26.17
CA ASN A 107 4.38 -11.91 27.25
C ASN A 107 3.82 -13.31 26.92
N GLU A 108 3.96 -14.26 27.84
CA GLU A 108 3.48 -15.64 27.69
C GLU A 108 1.96 -15.75 27.51
N LYS A 109 1.21 -14.72 27.93
CA LYS A 109 -0.24 -14.62 27.74
C LYS A 109 -0.62 -13.90 26.45
N GLY A 110 0.35 -13.55 25.59
CA GLY A 110 0.10 -12.82 24.35
C GLY A 110 -0.19 -11.33 24.51
N CYS A 111 -0.03 -10.76 25.70
CA CYS A 111 -0.23 -9.33 25.93
C CYS A 111 1.03 -8.54 25.62
N GLU A 112 0.86 -7.42 24.93
CA GLU A 112 1.95 -6.47 24.69
C GLU A 112 2.52 -5.96 26.01
N THR A 113 3.83 -5.73 26.01
CA THR A 113 4.59 -5.20 27.13
C THR A 113 5.27 -3.91 26.68
N CYS A 114 5.68 -3.03 27.60
CA CYS A 114 6.45 -1.83 27.21
C CYS A 114 7.90 -2.12 26.78
N GLN A 115 8.25 -3.37 26.49
CA GLN A 115 9.54 -3.73 25.92
C GLN A 115 9.42 -3.80 24.39
N CYS A 116 10.39 -3.25 23.66
CA CYS A 116 10.39 -3.39 22.21
C CYS A 116 10.68 -4.83 21.80
N ARG A 117 10.06 -5.25 20.70
CA ARG A 117 10.34 -6.54 20.08
C ARG A 117 11.75 -6.56 19.52
N ASP A 118 12.56 -7.50 20.01
CA ASP A 118 13.92 -7.74 19.52
C ASP A 118 13.96 -9.06 18.73
N HIS A 119 13.97 -8.94 17.41
CA HIS A 119 14.09 -10.10 16.51
C HIS A 119 15.49 -10.71 16.50
N CYS A 120 16.50 -9.96 16.94
CA CYS A 120 17.90 -10.38 16.96
C CYS A 120 18.33 -11.05 18.27
N LYS A 121 17.47 -11.08 19.30
CA LYS A 121 17.76 -11.60 20.64
C LYS A 121 18.47 -12.96 20.68
N ASN A 122 18.11 -13.88 19.78
CA ASN A 122 18.66 -15.24 19.71
C ASN A 122 19.51 -15.50 18.45
N MET A 123 19.83 -14.46 17.67
CA MET A 123 20.61 -14.60 16.45
C MET A 123 22.10 -14.46 16.78
N ILE A 124 22.88 -15.52 16.52
CA ILE A 124 24.34 -15.50 16.68
C ILE A 124 24.96 -15.36 15.30
N CYS A 125 25.67 -14.25 15.07
CA CYS A 125 26.38 -13.98 13.82
C CYS A 125 27.88 -14.27 13.96
N ALA A 126 28.58 -14.38 12.82
CA ALA A 126 30.02 -14.61 12.82
C ALA A 126 30.81 -13.39 13.34
N PRO A 127 32.09 -13.54 13.71
CA PRO A 127 32.93 -12.41 14.10
C PRO A 127 32.94 -11.32 13.02
N GLY A 128 32.63 -10.09 13.40
CA GLY A 128 32.56 -8.97 12.47
C GLY A 128 31.20 -8.81 11.77
N GLU A 129 30.18 -9.57 12.14
CA GLU A 129 28.81 -9.41 11.67
C GLU A 129 27.87 -8.90 12.78
N ILE A 130 26.75 -8.32 12.36
CA ILE A 130 25.64 -7.90 13.21
C ILE A 130 24.33 -8.46 12.66
N CYS A 131 23.38 -8.72 13.55
CA CYS A 131 22.02 -9.07 13.15
C CYS A 131 21.26 -7.81 12.72
N THR A 132 20.63 -7.86 11.55
CA THR A 132 19.74 -6.82 11.03
C THR A 132 18.37 -7.41 10.68
N VAL A 133 17.35 -6.57 10.73
CA VAL A 133 15.96 -6.93 10.42
C VAL A 133 15.58 -6.28 9.09
N GLU A 134 15.00 -7.07 8.18
CA GLU A 134 14.55 -6.62 6.86
C GLU A 134 13.06 -6.89 6.70
N TYR A 135 12.32 -5.89 6.21
CA TYR A 135 10.89 -6.02 5.93
C TYR A 135 10.67 -6.85 4.66
N VAL A 136 9.75 -7.80 4.73
CA VAL A 136 9.35 -8.67 3.62
C VAL A 136 7.93 -8.27 3.22
N THR A 137 7.81 -7.58 2.07
CA THR A 137 6.54 -7.04 1.55
C THR A 137 5.77 -8.01 0.65
N ASN A 138 6.35 -9.16 0.33
CA ASN A 138 5.78 -10.11 -0.65
C ASN A 138 4.66 -11.02 -0.10
N PHE A 139 4.25 -10.85 1.16
CA PHE A 139 3.15 -11.61 1.76
C PHE A 139 2.03 -10.65 2.16
N ALA A 140 0.78 -11.04 1.90
CA ALA A 140 -0.43 -10.25 2.16
C ALA A 140 -0.62 -9.78 3.64
N ALA A 141 0.26 -10.21 4.55
CA ALA A 141 0.29 -9.80 5.96
C ALA A 141 1.53 -8.94 6.33
N GLY A 142 2.46 -8.70 5.41
CA GLY A 142 3.78 -8.11 5.75
C GLY A 142 4.56 -9.00 6.74
N GLY A 143 5.87 -8.83 6.81
CA GLY A 143 6.67 -9.58 7.78
C GLY A 143 8.06 -9.02 7.92
N VAL A 144 8.83 -9.57 8.85
CA VAL A 144 10.24 -9.25 8.99
C VAL A 144 11.07 -10.53 8.98
N ARG A 145 12.25 -10.45 8.37
CA ARG A 145 13.28 -11.50 8.42
C ARG A 145 14.53 -10.95 9.10
N THR A 146 15.21 -11.79 9.87
CA THR A 146 16.53 -11.47 10.39
C THR A 146 17.61 -12.03 9.49
N LYS A 147 18.72 -11.30 9.37
CA LYS A 147 19.92 -11.77 8.68
C LYS A 147 21.17 -11.24 9.36
N CYS A 148 22.27 -11.99 9.26
CA CYS A 148 23.59 -11.47 9.62
C CYS A 148 24.13 -10.66 8.45
N THR A 149 24.66 -9.48 8.76
CA THR A 149 25.32 -8.60 7.80
C THR A 149 26.66 -8.17 8.36
N LYS A 150 27.64 -7.91 7.49
CA LYS A 150 28.92 -7.36 7.89
C LYS A 150 28.72 -6.08 8.72
N LYS A 151 29.45 -5.97 9.82
CA LYS A 151 29.50 -4.75 10.62
C LYS A 151 30.31 -3.71 9.86
N CYS A 152 29.67 -2.60 9.53
CA CYS A 152 30.33 -1.47 8.88
C CYS A 152 31.07 -0.61 9.91
N ASN A 153 32.15 0.03 9.45
CA ASN A 153 32.85 1.03 10.24
C ASN A 153 32.10 2.36 10.16
N ASP A 154 32.05 3.08 11.28
CA ASP A 154 31.54 4.44 11.30
C ASP A 154 32.59 5.36 10.64
N LEU A 155 32.26 5.89 9.46
CA LEU A 155 33.15 6.77 8.72
C LEU A 155 32.95 8.23 9.17
N PRO A 156 34.02 9.00 9.45
CA PRO A 156 33.90 10.38 9.93
C PRO A 156 33.10 11.31 8.99
N CYS A 157 33.09 11.03 7.69
CA CYS A 157 32.32 11.78 6.70
C CYS A 157 30.81 11.71 6.95
N HIS A 158 30.28 10.64 7.55
CA HIS A 158 28.84 10.48 7.81
C HIS A 158 28.32 11.49 8.84
N ALA A 159 29.20 12.10 9.64
CA ALA A 159 28.83 13.16 10.57
C ALA A 159 28.83 14.56 9.94
N ASN A 160 29.63 14.78 8.89
CA ASN A 160 29.90 16.11 8.32
C ASN A 160 29.34 16.30 6.91
N THR A 161 28.89 15.22 6.27
CA THR A 161 28.39 15.23 4.89
C THR A 161 26.93 14.77 4.91
N VAL A 162 26.06 15.56 4.29
CA VAL A 162 24.65 15.21 4.09
C VAL A 162 24.46 14.92 2.60
N CYS A 163 24.22 13.65 2.27
CA CYS A 163 23.91 13.24 0.90
C CYS A 163 22.38 13.19 0.73
N GLU A 164 21.85 13.94 -0.24
CA GLU A 164 20.40 14.02 -0.52
C GLU A 164 19.79 12.62 -0.76
N TYR A 165 20.52 11.76 -1.47
CA TYR A 165 20.07 10.40 -1.82
C TYR A 165 20.78 9.30 -1.02
N GLY A 166 21.45 9.67 0.07
CA GLY A 166 22.25 8.79 0.91
C GLY A 166 23.63 8.47 0.33
N PHE A 167 24.41 7.70 1.08
CA PHE A 167 25.77 7.29 0.70
C PHE A 167 25.76 6.06 -0.21
N GLU A 168 26.71 6.00 -1.14
CA GLU A 168 27.00 4.80 -1.92
C GLU A 168 27.41 3.66 -1.00
N ARG A 169 27.25 2.42 -1.48
CA ARG A 169 27.64 1.23 -0.73
C ARG A 169 28.72 0.47 -1.47
N ASP A 170 29.69 -0.05 -0.74
CA ASP A 170 30.70 -0.95 -1.28
C ASP A 170 30.14 -2.36 -1.55
N CYS A 171 31.00 -3.28 -2.01
CA CYS A 171 30.64 -4.67 -2.30
C CYS A 171 30.18 -5.46 -1.06
N ASP A 172 30.55 -5.00 0.13
CA ASP A 172 30.10 -5.59 1.39
C ASP A 172 28.77 -4.97 1.88
N GLY A 173 28.24 -3.99 1.14
CA GLY A 173 27.03 -3.26 1.49
C GLY A 173 27.26 -2.15 2.52
N CYS A 174 28.51 -1.77 2.81
CA CYS A 174 28.82 -0.72 3.77
C CYS A 174 28.82 0.68 3.13
N PRO A 175 28.24 1.68 3.81
CA PRO A 175 28.20 3.04 3.29
C PRO A 175 29.61 3.62 3.17
N THR A 176 29.93 4.16 2.00
CA THR A 176 31.19 4.84 1.70
C THR A 176 31.07 6.34 2.04
N CYS A 177 32.10 7.13 1.74
CA CYS A 177 32.02 8.61 1.79
C CYS A 177 31.56 9.24 0.48
N ALA A 178 31.19 8.45 -0.54
CA ALA A 178 30.63 8.97 -1.78
C ALA A 178 29.10 9.10 -1.66
N CYS A 179 28.54 10.19 -2.17
CA CYS A 179 27.09 10.39 -2.21
C CYS A 179 26.51 9.69 -3.43
N LYS A 180 25.39 8.99 -3.25
CA LYS A 180 24.63 8.44 -4.38
C LYS A 180 24.16 9.57 -5.28
N ASN A 181 24.40 9.38 -6.57
CA ASN A 181 23.84 10.23 -7.62
C ASN A 181 22.93 9.37 -8.51
N PRO A 182 21.58 9.49 -8.41
CA PRO A 182 20.67 8.73 -9.25
C PRO A 182 20.84 9.00 -10.76
N CYS A 183 21.42 10.14 -11.13
CA CYS A 183 21.76 10.49 -12.50
C CYS A 183 23.13 9.96 -12.96
N GLU A 184 23.89 9.29 -12.10
CA GLU A 184 25.16 8.69 -12.48
C GLU A 184 24.94 7.56 -13.50
N GLY A 185 25.68 7.62 -14.61
CA GLY A 185 25.53 6.68 -15.73
C GLY A 185 24.29 6.88 -16.59
N VAL A 186 23.41 7.84 -16.27
CA VAL A 186 22.23 8.15 -17.09
C VAL A 186 22.64 9.01 -18.28
N THR A 187 22.42 8.50 -19.49
CA THR A 187 22.61 9.26 -20.72
C THR A 187 21.26 9.69 -21.27
N CYS A 188 20.97 10.99 -21.22
CA CYS A 188 19.74 11.55 -21.77
C CYS A 188 19.87 11.89 -23.26
N PRO A 189 18.76 11.86 -24.02
CA PRO A 189 18.76 12.32 -25.40
C PRO A 189 19.13 13.81 -25.49
N LYS A 190 19.58 14.23 -26.68
CA LYS A 190 19.95 15.64 -26.94
C LYS A 190 18.80 16.56 -26.56
N GLY A 191 19.13 17.64 -25.86
CA GLY A 191 18.12 18.60 -25.40
C GLY A 191 17.28 18.13 -24.19
N SER A 192 17.75 17.11 -23.46
CA SER A 192 17.18 16.71 -22.18
C SER A 192 18.26 16.65 -21.11
N TYR A 193 17.85 16.83 -19.86
CA TYR A 193 18.68 16.66 -18.67
C TYR A 193 18.15 15.53 -17.80
N CYS A 194 19.04 14.96 -16.98
CA CYS A 194 18.62 14.00 -15.99
C CYS A 194 18.02 14.72 -14.79
N PHE A 195 16.81 14.33 -14.42
CA PHE A 195 16.08 14.80 -13.27
C PHE A 195 15.86 13.65 -12.29
N VAL A 196 16.04 13.91 -11.00
CA VAL A 196 15.76 12.94 -9.96
C VAL A 196 14.35 13.16 -9.45
N GLU A 197 13.48 12.17 -9.66
CA GLU A 197 12.13 12.17 -9.14
C GLU A 197 12.13 11.78 -7.66
N ASN A 198 11.81 12.77 -6.81
CA ASN A 198 11.64 12.54 -5.39
C ASN A 198 10.26 11.93 -5.11
N VAL A 199 10.25 10.68 -4.62
CA VAL A 199 9.01 10.01 -4.23
C VAL A 199 8.59 10.47 -2.85
N GLN A 200 7.48 11.21 -2.77
CA GLN A 200 6.81 11.49 -1.50
C GLN A 200 6.09 10.23 -1.05
N CYS A 201 6.72 9.44 -0.17
CA CYS A 201 6.10 8.24 0.36
C CYS A 201 5.37 8.55 1.67
N VAL A 202 4.21 7.93 1.85
CA VAL A 202 3.43 8.05 3.10
C VAL A 202 3.86 6.96 4.10
N THR A 203 4.43 5.86 3.59
CA THR A 203 4.81 4.68 4.38
C THR A 203 6.26 4.32 4.13
N ASP A 204 7.01 4.16 5.22
CA ASP A 204 8.37 3.63 5.16
C ASP A 204 8.39 2.11 4.90
N PRO A 205 9.43 1.59 4.23
CA PRO A 205 10.54 2.33 3.64
C PRO A 205 10.14 3.04 2.34
N CYS A 206 10.49 4.33 2.19
CA CYS A 206 10.34 5.03 0.91
C CYS A 206 11.10 4.28 -0.21
N PRO A 207 10.52 4.20 -1.42
CA PRO A 207 11.24 3.68 -2.57
C PRO A 207 12.46 4.55 -2.89
N SER A 208 13.47 3.93 -3.51
CA SER A 208 14.68 4.66 -3.93
C SER A 208 14.32 5.71 -4.99
N PRO A 209 15.00 6.87 -5.00
CA PRO A 209 14.77 7.91 -5.99
C PRO A 209 15.09 7.37 -7.40
N SER A 210 14.25 7.74 -8.38
CA SER A 210 14.44 7.34 -9.77
C SER A 210 14.92 8.52 -10.61
N ALA A 211 15.85 8.26 -11.51
CA ALA A 211 16.25 9.23 -12.52
C ALA A 211 15.37 9.11 -13.76
N SER A 212 14.91 10.24 -14.29
CA SER A 212 14.20 10.35 -15.55
C SER A 212 14.78 11.48 -16.40
N CYS A 213 14.71 11.35 -17.73
CA CYS A 213 15.16 12.40 -18.63
C CYS A 213 14.02 13.38 -18.87
N GLN A 214 14.25 14.66 -18.55
CA GLN A 214 13.31 15.75 -18.80
C GLN A 214 13.85 16.71 -19.85
N SER A 215 12.97 17.23 -20.70
CA SER A 215 13.33 18.28 -21.67
C SER A 215 13.68 19.57 -20.93
N TYR A 216 14.70 20.30 -21.42
CA TYR A 216 14.97 21.68 -20.96
C TYR A 216 13.83 22.64 -21.30
N CYS A 217 13.04 22.31 -22.31
CA CYS A 217 12.03 23.18 -22.88
C CYS A 217 10.60 22.61 -22.70
N PRO A 218 9.58 23.48 -22.60
CA PRO A 218 8.20 23.06 -22.45
C PRO A 218 7.70 22.25 -23.66
N PRO A 219 6.55 21.56 -23.52
CA PRO A 219 5.96 20.80 -24.62
C PRO A 219 5.83 21.63 -25.90
N ASN A 220 6.11 21.01 -27.05
CA ASN A 220 6.11 21.63 -28.38
C ASN A 220 7.19 22.70 -28.61
N SER A 221 8.25 22.71 -27.79
CA SER A 221 9.42 23.55 -28.02
C SER A 221 10.71 22.74 -27.86
N TRP A 222 11.77 23.17 -28.54
CA TRP A 222 13.04 22.47 -28.59
C TRP A 222 14.17 23.39 -28.12
N PRO A 223 15.13 22.88 -27.33
CA PRO A 223 16.27 23.68 -26.92
C PRO A 223 17.17 23.98 -28.12
N LEU A 224 17.74 25.18 -28.14
CA LEU A 224 18.87 25.49 -28.99
C LEU A 224 20.07 24.66 -28.51
N ILE A 225 20.58 23.79 -29.37
CA ILE A 225 21.74 22.93 -29.07
C ILE A 225 23.01 23.62 -29.58
N GLY A 226 23.97 23.81 -28.69
CA GLY A 226 25.24 24.46 -28.94
C GLY A 226 26.38 23.48 -29.20
N LEU A 227 27.60 23.95 -28.95
CA LEU A 227 28.80 23.13 -29.08
C LEU A 227 28.77 21.98 -28.06
N TYR A 228 29.24 20.79 -28.47
CA TYR A 228 29.23 19.56 -27.65
C TYR A 228 27.84 19.06 -27.24
N ASP A 229 26.81 19.36 -28.03
CA ASP A 229 25.43 18.89 -27.81
C ASP A 229 24.75 19.41 -26.53
N TYR A 230 25.30 20.45 -25.89
CA TYR A 230 24.69 21.08 -24.72
C TYR A 230 23.58 22.06 -25.09
N ALA A 231 22.52 22.08 -24.29
CA ALA A 231 21.49 23.11 -24.39
C ALA A 231 22.10 24.48 -24.06
N VAL A 232 21.79 25.46 -24.90
CA VAL A 232 22.33 26.81 -24.79
C VAL A 232 21.63 27.55 -23.65
N GLN A 233 22.39 27.94 -22.63
CA GLN A 233 21.91 28.72 -21.49
C GLN A 233 21.70 30.19 -21.86
N CYS A 234 20.76 30.87 -21.20
CA CYS A 234 20.47 32.28 -21.36
C CYS A 234 20.29 32.99 -20.01
N THR A 235 20.46 34.30 -19.99
CA THR A 235 20.23 35.14 -18.82
C THR A 235 19.46 36.39 -19.24
N ALA A 236 18.53 36.85 -18.41
CA ALA A 236 17.64 37.98 -18.72
C ALA A 236 18.36 39.34 -18.95
N GLY A 237 19.69 39.41 -18.83
CA GLY A 237 20.45 40.65 -18.98
C GLY A 237 21.81 40.56 -19.67
N ALA A 238 22.45 39.39 -19.78
CA ALA A 238 23.82 39.28 -20.34
C ALA A 238 23.90 38.40 -21.60
N TRP A 239 23.04 37.39 -21.73
CA TRP A 239 23.08 36.46 -22.86
C TRP A 239 21.66 36.19 -23.36
N ASN A 240 21.31 36.85 -24.45
CA ASN A 240 19.99 36.76 -25.06
C ASN A 240 19.95 35.64 -26.11
N CYS A 241 18.81 34.96 -26.18
CA CYS A 241 18.56 33.96 -27.21
C CYS A 241 18.47 34.61 -28.60
N PRO A 242 18.91 33.91 -29.67
CA PRO A 242 18.78 34.41 -31.04
C PRO A 242 17.31 34.46 -31.48
N ILE A 243 17.05 35.13 -32.61
CA ILE A 243 15.70 35.25 -33.20
C ILE A 243 15.10 33.85 -33.41
N GLY A 244 13.84 33.68 -32.99
CA GLY A 244 13.13 32.39 -33.03
C GLY A 244 13.28 31.55 -31.75
N TYR A 245 13.95 32.08 -30.72
CA TYR A 245 14.11 31.43 -29.43
C TYR A 245 13.77 32.38 -28.28
N ASP A 246 13.06 31.85 -27.29
CA ASP A 246 12.74 32.51 -26.03
C ASP A 246 13.61 31.94 -24.89
N CYS A 247 13.96 32.80 -23.95
CA CYS A 247 14.71 32.39 -22.76
C CYS A 247 13.75 31.84 -21.69
N ILE A 248 13.81 30.54 -21.43
CA ILE A 248 12.89 29.83 -20.53
C ILE A 248 13.63 29.36 -19.28
N HIS A 249 13.10 29.68 -18.11
CA HIS A 249 13.63 29.22 -16.82
C HIS A 249 13.18 27.78 -16.51
N VAL A 250 14.13 26.94 -16.09
CA VAL A 250 13.93 25.54 -15.69
C VAL A 250 14.00 25.44 -14.17
N PRO A 251 12.86 25.30 -13.46
CA PRO A 251 12.80 25.37 -12.00
C PRO A 251 13.72 24.38 -11.29
N ASN A 252 13.83 23.15 -11.82
CA ASN A 252 14.61 22.07 -11.20
C ASN A 252 16.13 22.27 -11.29
N LEU A 253 16.59 23.11 -12.23
CA LEU A 253 18.01 23.40 -12.42
C LEU A 253 18.40 24.80 -11.90
N SER A 254 17.42 25.65 -11.56
CA SER A 254 17.65 27.06 -11.23
C SER A 254 18.43 27.83 -12.33
N GLU A 255 18.27 27.40 -13.59
CA GLU A 255 18.96 27.94 -14.77
C GLU A 255 17.95 28.21 -15.89
N SER A 256 18.33 29.00 -16.90
CA SER A 256 17.47 29.31 -18.06
C SER A 256 18.13 28.91 -19.37
N TYR A 257 17.33 28.47 -20.33
CA TYR A 257 17.76 27.91 -21.62
C TYR A 257 16.96 28.49 -22.78
N CYS A 258 17.57 28.56 -23.96
CA CYS A 258 16.92 29.04 -25.17
C CYS A 258 16.05 27.96 -25.80
N CYS A 259 14.74 28.20 -25.88
CA CYS A 259 13.75 27.28 -26.44
C CYS A 259 13.08 27.88 -27.67
N THR A 260 12.79 27.07 -28.69
CA THR A 260 12.11 27.56 -29.91
C THR A 260 10.78 28.23 -29.55
N THR A 261 10.54 29.42 -30.08
CA THR A 261 9.27 30.14 -29.93
C THR A 261 8.13 29.29 -30.54
N PRO A 262 7.09 28.89 -29.79
CA PRO A 262 5.96 28.18 -30.37
C PRO A 262 5.28 29.06 -31.42
N HIS A 263 5.29 28.63 -32.68
CA HIS A 263 4.47 29.27 -33.70
C HIS A 263 3.01 28.90 -33.43
N ASN A 264 2.23 29.84 -32.90
CA ASN A 264 0.77 29.77 -32.95
C ASN A 264 0.37 29.78 -34.43
N HIS A 265 0.03 28.61 -34.97
CA HIS A 265 -0.68 28.47 -36.23
C HIS A 265 -2.17 28.72 -36.03
#